data_AF-A0A5R2MZJ9-F1
#
_entry.id   AF-A0A5R2MZJ9-F1
#
_cell.length_a   1.000
_cell.length_b   1.000
_cell.length_c   1.000
_cell.angle_alpha   90.00
_cell.angle_beta   90.00
_cell.angle_gamma   90.00
#
_symmetry.space_group_name_H-M   'P 1'
#
loop_
_entity.id
_entity.type
_entity.pdbx_description
1 polymer ?
#
loop_
_entity_poly.entity_id
_entity_poly.type
_entity_poly.pdbx_seq_one_letter_code
_entity_poly.pdbx_strand_id
1 'polypeptide(L)'
;DIDVRQGFNYSQNYDALIKQALLGKTVQARGPTVRGIMGYRADSPIYSYDPKKAAEHFKKAFGGKLWDTGFTFTAYVQEGTPQGTAALSALQQGLQRINPKFKMKIQSLPWASISDKLNNREKPASPLTY
;
A
#
# COMPACT_ATOMS: atom_id res chain seq x y z
N ASP A 1 -0.32 9.59 -10.98
CA ASP A 1 1.12 9.90 -11.09
C ASP A 1 1.93 8.63 -10.79
N ILE A 2 3.01 8.39 -11.52
CA ILE A 2 3.84 7.18 -11.37
C ILE A 2 4.74 7.23 -10.12
N ASP A 3 5.29 8.40 -9.80
CA ASP A 3 6.15 8.60 -8.65
C ASP A 3 5.38 8.40 -7.34
N VAL A 4 4.09 8.73 -7.31
CA VAL A 4 3.23 8.38 -6.16
C VAL A 4 3.21 6.87 -5.95
N ARG A 5 2.92 6.10 -7.01
CA ARG A 5 2.83 4.64 -6.89
C ARG A 5 4.19 4.04 -6.50
N GLN A 6 5.28 4.54 -7.04
CA GLN A 6 6.62 4.09 -6.69
C GLN A 6 6.96 4.45 -5.23
N GLY A 7 6.65 5.67 -4.79
CA GLY A 7 6.85 6.13 -3.41
C GLY A 7 6.13 5.25 -2.39
N PHE A 8 4.90 4.83 -2.68
CA PHE A 8 4.16 3.89 -1.83
C PHE A 8 4.77 2.49 -1.79
N ASN A 9 5.29 1.98 -2.91
CA ASN A 9 5.96 0.68 -2.91
C ASN A 9 7.26 0.72 -2.09
N TYR A 10 8.05 1.79 -2.20
CA TYR A 10 9.27 1.95 -1.42
C TYR A 10 9.01 2.26 0.07
N SER A 11 7.81 2.75 0.44
CA SER A 11 7.46 3.03 1.84
C SER A 11 6.94 1.81 2.61
N GLN A 12 6.63 0.70 1.93
CA GLN A 12 6.15 -0.52 2.56
C GLN A 12 7.30 -1.39 3.08
N ASN A 13 7.26 -1.78 4.35
CA ASN A 13 8.25 -2.69 4.92
C ASN A 13 7.84 -4.15 4.70
N TYR A 14 8.14 -4.66 3.51
CA TYR A 14 7.79 -6.04 3.11
C TYR A 14 8.41 -7.10 4.01
N ASP A 15 9.67 -6.93 4.45
CA ASP A 15 10.34 -7.89 5.33
C ASP A 15 9.68 -7.98 6.71
N ALA A 16 9.36 -6.83 7.31
CA ALA A 16 8.66 -6.79 8.59
C ALA A 16 7.27 -7.43 8.46
N LEU A 17 6.54 -7.11 7.39
CA LEU A 17 5.22 -7.66 7.11
C LEU A 17 5.26 -9.19 6.96
N ILE A 18 6.19 -9.71 6.16
CA ILE A 18 6.32 -11.15 5.91
C ILE A 18 6.74 -11.88 7.18
N LYS A 19 7.73 -11.37 7.93
CA LYS A 19 8.25 -12.05 9.12
C LYS A 19 7.31 -11.93 10.33
N GLN A 20 6.77 -10.75 10.59
CA GLN A 20 6.04 -10.45 11.83
C GLN A 20 4.53 -10.70 11.68
N ALA A 21 3.91 -10.25 10.59
CA ALA A 21 2.46 -10.38 10.40
C ALA A 21 2.08 -11.73 9.76
N LEU A 22 2.92 -12.23 8.85
CA LEU A 22 2.63 -13.44 8.06
C LEU A 22 3.47 -14.66 8.48
N LEU A 23 4.28 -14.52 9.55
CA LEU A 23 5.08 -15.59 10.15
C LEU A 23 5.95 -16.37 9.15
N GLY A 24 6.44 -15.69 8.11
CA GLY A 24 7.24 -16.31 7.04
C GLY A 24 6.48 -17.27 6.13
N LYS A 25 5.14 -17.34 6.22
CA LYS A 25 4.30 -18.27 5.43
C LYS A 25 4.00 -17.79 4.02
N THR A 26 4.51 -16.64 3.61
CA THR A 26 4.30 -16.08 2.28
C THR A 26 5.58 -15.48 1.72
N VAL A 27 5.51 -15.06 0.46
CA VAL A 27 6.56 -14.35 -0.26
C VAL A 27 6.01 -13.04 -0.83
N GLN A 28 6.88 -12.05 -1.02
CA GLN A 28 6.52 -10.81 -1.69
C GLN A 28 6.06 -11.10 -3.13
N ALA A 29 4.91 -10.54 -3.50
CA ALA A 29 4.43 -10.60 -4.88
C ALA A 29 5.37 -9.82 -5.81
N ARG A 30 5.63 -10.37 -7.01
CA ARG A 30 6.46 -9.76 -8.06
C ARG A 30 5.64 -9.08 -9.16
N GLY A 31 4.32 -9.11 -9.03
CA GLY A 31 3.37 -8.70 -10.06
C GLY A 31 1.97 -9.26 -9.77
N PRO A 32 1.03 -9.11 -10.70
CA PRO A 32 -0.35 -9.56 -10.53
C PRO A 32 -0.49 -11.08 -10.58
N THR A 33 0.45 -11.79 -11.22
CA THR A 33 0.39 -13.25 -11.37
C THR A 33 1.21 -13.93 -10.29
N VAL A 34 0.61 -14.92 -9.61
CA VAL A 34 1.27 -15.73 -8.58
C VAL A 34 2.12 -16.86 -9.19
N ARG A 35 3.07 -17.37 -8.41
CA ARG A 35 3.92 -18.50 -8.82
C ARG A 35 3.04 -19.70 -9.17
N GLY A 36 3.36 -20.36 -10.28
CA GLY A 36 2.65 -21.57 -10.74
C GLY A 36 1.51 -21.32 -11.73
N ILE A 37 1.22 -20.06 -12.07
CA ILE A 37 0.22 -19.70 -13.09
C ILE A 37 0.91 -19.12 -14.33
N MET A 38 0.36 -19.41 -15.51
CA MET A 38 0.82 -18.82 -16.78
C MET A 38 0.88 -17.29 -16.69
N GLY A 39 2.01 -16.71 -17.14
CA GLY A 39 2.29 -15.29 -17.02
C GLY A 39 3.12 -14.92 -15.77
N TYR A 40 3.40 -15.86 -14.87
CA TYR A 40 4.35 -15.64 -13.79
C TYR A 40 5.77 -15.40 -14.33
N ARG A 41 6.39 -14.32 -13.86
CA ARG A 41 7.76 -13.95 -14.21
C ARG A 41 8.63 -13.93 -12.96
N ALA A 42 9.52 -14.92 -12.86
CA ALA A 42 10.44 -15.05 -11.72
C ALA A 42 11.52 -13.96 -11.71
N ASP A 43 11.80 -13.36 -12.87
CA ASP A 43 12.80 -12.32 -13.09
C ASP A 43 12.25 -10.89 -12.92
N SER A 44 10.92 -10.72 -12.78
CA SER A 44 10.31 -9.40 -12.60
C SER A 44 10.88 -8.66 -11.38
N PRO A 45 11.12 -7.35 -11.48
CA PRO A 45 11.67 -6.58 -10.37
C PRO A 45 10.71 -6.55 -9.19
N ILE A 46 11.27 -6.51 -7.98
CA ILE A 46 10.55 -6.30 -6.74
C ILE A 46 11.00 -4.99 -6.10
N TYR A 47 10.09 -4.36 -5.35
CA TYR A 47 10.42 -3.18 -4.56
C TYR A 47 10.98 -3.60 -3.21
N SER A 48 12.06 -2.96 -2.77
CA SER A 48 12.58 -3.08 -1.41
C SER A 48 12.08 -1.93 -0.56
N TYR A 49 12.00 -2.11 0.76
CA TYR A 49 11.74 -1.00 1.67
C TYR A 49 12.91 -0.01 1.64
N ASP A 50 12.66 1.21 1.16
CA ASP A 50 13.66 2.27 1.07
C ASP A 50 12.99 3.63 1.27
N PRO A 51 12.92 4.12 2.52
CA PRO A 51 12.31 5.42 2.83
C PRO A 51 12.96 6.60 2.10
N LYS A 52 14.25 6.50 1.75
CA LYS A 52 14.96 7.57 1.05
C LYS A 52 14.51 7.64 -0.40
N LYS A 53 14.48 6.50 -1.11
CA LYS A 53 13.92 6.42 -2.46
C LYS A 53 12.44 6.79 -2.49
N ALA A 54 11.68 6.37 -1.49
CA ALA A 54 10.29 6.77 -1.36
C ALA A 54 10.16 8.30 -1.29
N ALA A 55 10.97 8.97 -0.46
CA ALA A 55 10.99 10.42 -0.37
C ALA A 55 11.38 11.11 -1.69
N GLU A 56 12.37 10.58 -2.41
CA GLU A 56 12.76 11.11 -3.73
C GLU A 56 11.62 11.05 -4.74
N HIS A 57 10.90 9.93 -4.81
CA HIS A 57 9.73 9.81 -5.66
C HIS A 57 8.61 10.76 -5.22
N PHE A 58 8.27 10.81 -3.93
CA PHE A 58 7.24 11.72 -3.44
C PHE A 58 7.55 13.21 -3.68
N LYS A 59 8.83 13.60 -3.70
CA LYS A 59 9.29 14.95 -4.09
C LYS A 59 9.17 15.23 -5.58
N LYS A 60 9.16 14.22 -6.44
CA LYS A 60 8.96 14.36 -7.88
C LYS A 60 7.47 14.35 -8.27
N ALA A 61 6.68 13.62 -7.50
CA ALA A 61 5.25 13.45 -7.74
C ALA A 61 4.51 14.79 -7.90
N PHE A 62 3.72 14.90 -8.96
CA PHE A 62 2.96 16.10 -9.33
C PHE A 62 3.82 17.38 -9.40
N GLY A 63 5.10 17.25 -9.79
CA GLY A 63 6.04 18.36 -9.85
C GLY A 63 6.41 18.93 -8.48
N GLY A 64 6.43 18.09 -7.44
CA GLY A 64 6.78 18.46 -6.07
C GLY A 64 5.63 18.95 -5.20
N LYS A 65 4.47 19.26 -5.79
CA LYS A 65 3.29 19.73 -5.04
C LYS A 65 2.85 18.75 -3.94
N LEU A 66 2.97 17.45 -4.19
CA LEU A 66 2.57 16.43 -3.21
C LEU A 66 3.39 16.51 -1.92
N TRP A 67 4.68 16.81 -2.03
CA TRP A 67 5.57 16.88 -0.87
C TRP A 67 5.18 18.02 0.07
N ASP A 68 4.77 19.16 -0.52
CA ASP A 68 4.40 20.36 0.23
C ASP A 68 2.97 20.31 0.74
N THR A 69 2.02 19.82 -0.06
CA THR A 69 0.60 19.74 0.33
C THR A 69 0.33 18.53 1.24
N GLY A 70 0.98 17.40 0.99
CA GLY A 70 0.63 16.13 1.60
C GLY A 70 -0.66 15.52 1.05
N PHE A 71 -1.14 14.48 1.71
CA PHE A 71 -2.41 13.85 1.38
C PHE A 71 -3.04 13.24 2.64
N THR A 72 -4.36 13.13 2.63
CA THR A 72 -5.09 12.32 3.61
C THR A 72 -6.06 11.41 2.88
N PHE A 73 -6.01 10.12 3.17
CA PHE A 73 -6.98 9.16 2.64
C PHE A 73 -7.27 8.06 3.66
N THR A 74 -8.36 7.32 3.43
CA THR A 74 -8.74 6.18 4.27
C THR A 74 -8.53 4.89 3.47
N ALA A 75 -7.76 3.96 4.03
CA ALA A 75 -7.70 2.57 3.61
C ALA A 75 -8.77 1.78 4.37
N TYR A 76 -9.50 0.93 3.67
CA TYR A 76 -10.49 0.05 4.30
C TYR A 76 -9.91 -1.35 4.44
N VAL A 77 -10.22 -2.02 5.54
CA VAL A 77 -9.84 -3.41 5.76
C VAL A 77 -11.08 -4.18 6.15
N GLN A 78 -11.19 -5.43 5.70
CA GLN A 78 -12.30 -6.26 6.13
C GLN A 78 -12.20 -6.56 7.63
N GLU A 79 -13.32 -6.46 8.34
CA GLU A 79 -13.39 -6.93 9.72
C GLU A 79 -12.98 -8.40 9.84
N GLY A 80 -12.13 -8.70 10.82
CA GLY A 80 -11.61 -10.05 11.04
C GLY A 80 -10.36 -10.42 10.23
N THR A 81 -9.74 -9.50 9.47
CA THR A 81 -8.47 -9.75 8.77
C THR A 81 -7.28 -9.07 9.48
N PRO A 82 -6.74 -9.65 10.58
CA PRO A 82 -5.65 -9.03 11.34
C PRO A 82 -4.38 -8.82 10.51
N GLN A 83 -4.14 -9.67 9.51
CA GLN A 83 -2.99 -9.51 8.60
C GLN A 83 -3.11 -8.25 7.75
N GLY A 84 -4.33 -7.90 7.30
CA GLY A 84 -4.57 -6.69 6.52
C GLY A 84 -4.42 -5.42 7.34
N THR A 85 -4.93 -5.43 8.56
CA THR A 85 -4.73 -4.31 9.49
C THR A 85 -3.24 -4.10 9.80
N ALA A 86 -2.49 -5.19 10.01
CA ALA A 86 -1.04 -5.11 10.23
C ALA A 86 -0.30 -4.56 9.00
N ALA A 87 -0.67 -5.01 7.79
CA ALA A 87 -0.09 -4.56 6.53
C ALA A 87 -0.31 -3.06 6.28
N LEU A 88 -1.53 -2.58 6.50
CA LEU A 88 -1.87 -1.17 6.36
C LEU A 88 -1.23 -0.34 7.48
N SER A 89 -1.12 -0.87 8.71
CA SER A 89 -0.46 -0.16 9.81
C SER A 89 1.04 0.03 9.53
N ALA A 90 1.72 -0.98 8.99
CA ALA A 90 3.13 -0.86 8.58
C ALA A 90 3.31 0.22 7.50
N LEU A 91 2.42 0.25 6.50
CA LEU A 91 2.43 1.28 5.46
C LEU A 91 2.15 2.67 6.03
N GLN A 92 1.18 2.80 6.94
CA GLN A 92 0.83 4.07 7.59
C GLN A 92 2.07 4.64 8.31
N GLN A 93 2.74 3.82 9.10
CA GLN A 93 3.97 4.19 9.80
C GLN A 93 5.09 4.57 8.81
N GLY A 94 5.25 3.80 7.73
CA GLY A 94 6.23 4.08 6.68
C GLY A 94 6.00 5.45 6.03
N LEU A 95 4.76 5.77 5.65
CA LEU A 95 4.39 7.05 5.06
C LEU A 95 4.58 8.23 6.03
N GLN A 96 4.15 8.08 7.29
CA GLN A 96 4.29 9.12 8.30
C GLN A 96 5.75 9.42 8.64
N ARG A 97 6.64 8.41 8.62
CA ARG A 97 8.09 8.59 8.81
C ARG A 97 8.73 9.38 7.69
N ILE A 98 8.22 9.25 6.46
CA ILE A 98 8.74 9.98 5.29
C ILE A 98 8.31 11.45 5.33
N ASN A 99 7.03 11.70 5.60
CA ASN A 99 6.51 13.05 5.70
C ASN A 99 5.28 13.06 6.64
N PRO A 100 5.25 13.89 7.70
CA PRO A 100 4.13 13.95 8.65
C PRO A 100 2.80 14.42 8.01
N LYS A 101 2.86 15.01 6.80
CA LYS A 101 1.68 15.41 6.03
C LYS A 101 1.04 14.25 5.26
N PHE A 102 1.69 13.07 5.19
CA PHE A 102 1.13 11.87 4.56
C PHE A 102 0.32 11.07 5.58
N LYS A 103 -0.99 11.29 5.59
CA LYS A 103 -1.90 10.69 6.58
C LYS A 103 -2.76 9.62 5.94
N MET A 104 -2.45 8.36 6.21
CA MET A 104 -3.37 7.26 5.93
C MET A 104 -4.20 6.98 7.18
N LYS A 105 -5.52 6.86 7.06
CA LYS A 105 -6.40 6.32 8.11
C LYS A 105 -6.75 4.89 7.77
N ILE A 106 -6.90 4.03 8.77
CA ILE A 106 -7.32 2.65 8.59
C ILE A 106 -8.72 2.53 9.19
N GLN A 107 -9.67 2.01 8.42
CA GLN A 107 -11.03 1.79 8.88
C GLN A 107 -11.45 0.36 8.57
N SER A 108 -11.81 -0.38 9.62
CA SER A 108 -12.37 -1.72 9.49
C SER A 108 -13.84 -1.62 9.11
N LEU A 109 -14.28 -2.42 8.16
CA LEU A 109 -15.68 -2.47 7.70
C LEU A 109 -16.14 -3.91 7.44
N PRO A 110 -17.44 -4.20 7.60
CA PRO A 110 -18.03 -5.45 7.10
C PRO A 110 -17.88 -5.58 5.58
N TRP A 111 -17.79 -6.81 5.08
CA TRP A 111 -17.62 -7.09 3.64
C TRP A 111 -18.71 -6.46 2.77
N ALA A 112 -19.96 -6.44 3.22
CA ALA A 112 -21.06 -5.81 2.50
C ALA A 112 -20.77 -4.33 2.22
N SER A 113 -20.31 -3.59 3.24
CA SER A 113 -19.95 -2.17 3.11
C SER A 113 -18.73 -1.93 2.23
N ILE A 114 -17.75 -2.86 2.23
CA ILE A 114 -16.61 -2.80 1.31
C ILE A 114 -17.06 -3.06 -0.13
N SER A 115 -17.92 -4.06 -0.34
CA SER A 115 -18.47 -4.41 -1.65
C SER A 115 -19.26 -3.25 -2.25
N ASP A 116 -20.09 -2.59 -1.45
CA ASP A 116 -20.83 -1.40 -1.89
C ASP A 116 -19.87 -0.28 -2.29
N LYS A 117 -18.80 -0.04 -1.52
CA LYS A 117 -17.79 0.97 -1.85
C LYS A 117 -16.97 0.63 -3.09
N LEU A 118 -16.72 -0.64 -3.37
CA LEU A 118 -16.00 -1.10 -4.56
C LEU A 118 -16.88 -1.02 -5.81
N ASN A 119 -18.16 -1.36 -5.69
CA ASN A 119 -19.08 -1.49 -6.82
C ASN A 119 -19.84 -0.18 -7.13
N ASN A 120 -19.90 0.77 -6.19
CA ASN A 120 -20.58 2.03 -6.41
C ASN A 120 -19.73 3.00 -7.25
N ARG A 121 -20.11 3.14 -8.53
CA ARG A 121 -19.40 3.89 -9.56
C ARG A 121 -19.44 5.42 -9.41
N GLU A 122 -20.28 5.96 -8.52
CA GLU A 122 -20.45 7.42 -8.37
C GLU A 122 -19.23 8.13 -7.78
N LYS A 123 -18.37 7.43 -7.04
CA LYS A 123 -17.11 7.98 -6.51
C LYS A 123 -16.01 6.95 -6.68
N PRO A 124 -15.14 7.06 -7.71
CA PRO A 124 -14.01 6.16 -7.92
C PRO A 124 -12.90 6.48 -6.90
N ALA A 125 -13.21 6.43 -5.61
CA ALA A 125 -12.22 6.34 -4.57
C ALA A 125 -12.06 4.85 -4.29
N SER A 126 -11.26 4.19 -5.13
CA SER A 126 -10.77 2.84 -4.86
C SER A 126 -10.16 2.88 -3.47
N PRO A 127 -10.78 2.26 -2.47
CA PRO A 127 -10.09 2.14 -1.22
C PRO A 127 -8.96 1.16 -1.45
N LEU A 128 -7.80 1.45 -0.88
CA LEU A 128 -6.88 0.38 -0.57
C LEU A 128 -7.65 -0.58 0.35
N THR A 129 -8.15 -1.67 -0.23
CA THR A 129 -8.87 -2.75 0.43
C THR A 129 -7.92 -3.92 0.62
N TYR A 130 -7.86 -4.45 1.84
CA TYR A 130 -7.11 -5.66 2.18
C TYR A 130 -7.99 -6.62 2.98
#